data_AF-A0A9E3SMU9-F1
#
_entry.id   AF-A0A9E3SMU9-F1
#
_cell.length_a   1.000
_cell.length_b   1.000
_cell.length_c   1.000
_cell.angle_alpha   90.00
_cell.angle_beta   90.00
_cell.angle_gamma   90.00
#
_symmetry.space_group_name_H-M   'P 1'
#
loop_
_entity.id
_entity.type
_entity.pdbx_description
1 polymer ?
#
loop_
_entity_poly.entity_id
_entity_poly.type
_entity_poly.pdbx_seq_one_letter_code
_entity_poly.pdbx_strand_id
1 'polypeptide(L)'
;MMNIYQLFPRLFGNKNQHTKVFGTIEENGCGKLNDINEMAISSLKSLGISHIWLTGVLRHAKVTDYTKYGIPPSHPQTVKGRAGSPYAISDYYDIDPDLAVNPTDRLKEFKQAVERIHSQDLGVIIDFVPNHVARQYKSVAKTDQLKDFGETDDKSLVFSPQNNFYYLPDQKLTLPEKAGFPFTYQKPYEENPAKITGNDCFSATPAITDWYETVKLNYGKDFENHSQTTEPIPNTWTKMFEILDFWASQGVDGFRVDMAAMVPIAFWSWVLPKVKARYPKLIFIAEIYESALYQDFIDAGFDYLYDKVGLYNRLEDVLRHGHPAESVSICWKMLNGLDEKMLRFMENHDEVRLASDKFVGDAFKALPAVSLSALMHRGLFMIYNGQEIGEEANG
;
A
#
# COMPACT_ATOMS: atom_id res chain seq x y z
N MET A 1 -2.31 -15.10 19.55
CA MET A 1 -1.46 -15.20 18.35
C MET A 1 -2.16 -14.41 17.27
N MET A 2 -1.45 -13.54 16.56
CA MET A 2 -2.05 -12.67 15.56
C MET A 2 -1.87 -13.29 14.17
N ASN A 3 -2.99 -13.55 13.50
CA ASN A 3 -3.06 -13.99 12.10
C ASN A 3 -3.81 -12.95 11.29
N ILE A 4 -3.30 -12.64 10.10
CA ILE A 4 -3.81 -11.60 9.21
C ILE A 4 -4.49 -12.24 8.01
N TYR A 5 -5.65 -11.72 7.63
CA TYR A 5 -6.25 -11.99 6.33
C TYR A 5 -6.17 -10.72 5.49
N GLN A 6 -5.33 -10.73 4.46
CA GLN A 6 -5.25 -9.63 3.50
C GLN A 6 -6.33 -9.83 2.45
N LEU A 7 -7.20 -8.83 2.29
CA LEU A 7 -8.17 -8.79 1.21
C LEU A 7 -8.05 -7.50 0.43
N PHE A 8 -8.45 -7.57 -0.84
CA PHE A 8 -8.58 -6.39 -1.68
C PHE A 8 -10.08 -6.06 -1.81
N PRO A 9 -10.62 -5.04 -1.11
CA PRO A 9 -12.06 -4.78 -1.02
C PRO A 9 -12.74 -4.59 -2.37
N ARG A 10 -12.01 -4.09 -3.38
CA ARG A 10 -12.50 -3.96 -4.76
C ARG A 10 -12.89 -5.31 -5.37
N LEU A 11 -12.20 -6.39 -4.99
CA LEU A 11 -12.46 -7.74 -5.49
C LEU A 11 -13.35 -8.54 -4.53
N PHE A 12 -13.18 -8.34 -3.22
CA PHE A 12 -13.95 -9.05 -2.21
C PHE A 12 -15.44 -8.69 -2.27
N GLY A 13 -16.30 -9.69 -2.51
CA GLY A 13 -17.73 -9.50 -2.67
C GLY A 13 -18.18 -9.10 -4.09
N ASN A 14 -17.26 -8.84 -5.01
CA ASN A 14 -17.63 -8.63 -6.42
C ASN A 14 -18.10 -9.94 -7.04
N LYS A 15 -19.38 -10.02 -7.39
CA LYS A 15 -20.02 -11.21 -7.96
C LYS A 15 -19.89 -11.29 -9.48
N ASN A 16 -19.29 -10.29 -10.12
CA ASN A 16 -19.14 -10.30 -11.57
C ASN A 16 -18.03 -11.26 -12.01
N GLN A 17 -18.41 -12.30 -12.75
CA GLN A 17 -17.49 -13.31 -13.31
C GLN A 17 -17.00 -12.96 -14.72
N HIS A 18 -17.49 -11.87 -15.30
CA HIS A 18 -17.18 -11.45 -16.66
C HIS A 18 -16.68 -10.00 -16.68
N THR A 19 -15.38 -9.86 -16.42
CA THR A 19 -14.70 -8.57 -16.49
C THR A 19 -14.19 -8.28 -17.90
N LYS A 20 -14.15 -7.00 -18.25
CA LYS A 20 -13.58 -6.47 -19.49
C LYS A 20 -12.32 -5.70 -19.17
N VAL A 21 -11.28 -5.91 -19.98
CA VAL A 21 -10.07 -5.08 -19.94
C VAL A 21 -10.49 -3.63 -20.21
N PHE A 22 -10.11 -2.71 -19.31
CA PHE A 22 -10.55 -1.32 -19.30
C PHE A 22 -12.08 -1.10 -19.20
N GLY A 23 -12.84 -2.07 -18.68
CA GLY A 23 -14.27 -1.92 -18.40
C GLY A 23 -14.57 -0.91 -17.30
N THR A 24 -15.72 -0.24 -17.38
CA THR A 24 -16.16 0.69 -16.33
C THR A 24 -16.53 -0.05 -15.03
N ILE A 25 -16.76 0.69 -13.94
CA ILE A 25 -17.23 0.10 -12.68
C ILE A 25 -18.60 -0.58 -12.84
N GLU A 26 -19.46 -0.09 -13.74
CA GLU A 26 -20.74 -0.70 -14.08
C GLU A 26 -20.56 -2.01 -14.86
N GLU A 27 -19.55 -2.08 -15.74
CA GLU A 27 -19.27 -3.27 -16.54
C GLU A 27 -18.55 -4.37 -15.74
N ASN A 28 -17.58 -3.99 -14.92
CA ASN A 28 -16.71 -4.92 -14.19
C ASN A 28 -17.18 -5.22 -12.77
N GLY A 29 -18.07 -4.39 -12.22
CA GLY A 29 -18.43 -4.45 -10.81
C GLY A 29 -17.29 -4.00 -9.90
N CYS A 30 -17.60 -3.90 -8.62
CA CYS A 30 -16.65 -3.60 -7.56
C CYS A 30 -17.24 -4.09 -6.25
N GLY A 31 -16.43 -4.79 -5.46
CA GLY A 31 -16.75 -5.10 -4.07
C GLY A 31 -16.91 -3.83 -3.24
N LYS A 32 -17.69 -3.94 -2.18
CA LYS A 32 -18.11 -2.84 -1.31
C LYS A 32 -17.67 -3.09 0.13
N LEU A 33 -17.51 -2.02 0.89
CA LEU A 33 -17.26 -2.10 2.33
C LEU A 33 -18.37 -2.87 3.07
N ASN A 34 -19.60 -2.83 2.55
CA ASN A 34 -20.74 -3.60 3.07
C ASN A 34 -20.69 -5.10 2.73
N ASP A 35 -19.87 -5.53 1.77
CA ASP A 35 -19.64 -6.95 1.51
C ASP A 35 -18.80 -7.60 2.62
N ILE A 36 -18.04 -6.79 3.38
CA ILE A 36 -17.42 -7.18 4.65
C ILE A 36 -18.50 -7.19 5.75
N ASN A 37 -19.43 -8.14 5.59
CA ASN A 37 -20.58 -8.34 6.44
C ASN A 37 -20.29 -9.31 7.59
N GLU A 38 -21.26 -9.48 8.49
CA GLU A 38 -21.10 -10.32 9.69
C GLU A 38 -20.74 -11.78 9.37
N MET A 39 -21.32 -12.35 8.32
CA MET A 39 -21.07 -13.73 7.90
C MET A 39 -19.63 -13.89 7.39
N ALA A 40 -19.16 -12.95 6.57
CA ALA A 40 -17.78 -12.94 6.08
C ALA A 40 -16.79 -12.85 7.25
N ILE A 41 -17.00 -11.90 8.17
CA ILE A 41 -16.12 -11.70 9.33
C ILE A 41 -16.13 -12.93 10.24
N SER A 42 -17.30 -13.53 10.50
CA SER A 42 -17.43 -14.74 11.32
C SER A 42 -16.73 -15.94 10.70
N SER A 43 -16.77 -16.06 9.37
CA SER A 43 -16.06 -17.10 8.62
C SER A 43 -14.55 -16.93 8.74
N LEU A 44 -14.04 -15.70 8.60
CA LEU A 44 -12.62 -15.39 8.80
C LEU A 44 -12.18 -15.65 10.24
N LYS A 45 -12.98 -15.26 11.24
CA LYS A 45 -12.72 -15.57 12.66
C LYS A 45 -12.61 -17.07 12.89
N SER A 46 -13.49 -17.86 12.28
CA SER A 46 -13.48 -19.33 12.37
C SER A 46 -12.25 -19.98 11.74
N LEU A 47 -11.64 -19.31 10.75
CA LEU A 47 -10.34 -19.69 10.16
C LEU A 47 -9.15 -19.36 11.09
N GLY A 48 -9.40 -18.73 12.24
CA GLY A 48 -8.36 -18.32 13.20
C GLY A 48 -7.74 -16.96 12.85
N ILE A 49 -8.39 -16.15 12.02
CA ILE A 49 -7.98 -14.78 11.70
C ILE A 49 -8.30 -13.86 12.88
N SER A 50 -7.37 -12.97 13.17
CA SER A 50 -7.49 -11.97 14.23
C SER A 50 -7.53 -10.54 13.70
N HIS A 51 -7.00 -10.30 12.50
CA HIS A 51 -6.94 -8.98 11.88
C HIS A 51 -7.27 -9.11 10.40
N ILE A 52 -8.07 -8.18 9.89
CA ILE A 52 -8.38 -8.06 8.46
C ILE A 52 -7.60 -6.87 7.93
N TRP A 53 -6.74 -7.12 6.94
CA TRP A 53 -6.06 -6.07 6.22
C TRP A 53 -6.84 -5.71 4.96
N LEU A 54 -7.33 -4.47 4.93
CA LEU A 54 -8.09 -3.87 3.84
C LEU A 54 -7.13 -3.13 2.88
N THR A 55 -6.65 -3.82 1.85
CA THR A 55 -5.72 -3.25 0.88
C THR A 55 -6.40 -2.18 0.01
N GLY A 56 -5.75 -1.03 -0.19
CA GLY A 56 -6.22 -0.02 -1.16
C GLY A 56 -7.55 0.66 -0.86
N VAL A 57 -7.91 0.82 0.42
CA VAL A 57 -9.13 1.52 0.84
C VAL A 57 -9.08 3.04 0.69
N LEU A 58 -7.87 3.61 0.77
CA LEU A 58 -7.65 5.04 0.62
C LEU A 58 -7.94 5.48 -0.81
N ARG A 59 -8.45 6.71 -0.95
CA ARG A 59 -8.75 7.24 -2.28
C ARG A 59 -7.48 7.34 -3.12
N HIS A 60 -7.51 6.72 -4.30
CA HIS A 60 -6.40 6.69 -5.23
C HIS A 60 -6.78 7.28 -6.60
N ALA A 61 -5.76 7.53 -7.43
CA ALA A 61 -5.93 8.13 -8.74
C ALA A 61 -6.65 7.16 -9.70
N LYS A 62 -7.75 7.61 -10.29
CA LYS A 62 -8.61 6.82 -11.19
C LYS A 62 -9.33 7.73 -12.18
N VAL A 63 -9.90 7.17 -13.26
CA VAL A 63 -10.70 7.96 -14.23
C VAL A 63 -12.20 7.88 -14.00
N THR A 64 -12.68 7.06 -13.05
CA THR A 64 -14.12 7.00 -12.72
C THR A 64 -14.59 8.36 -12.24
N ASP A 65 -15.66 8.88 -12.84
CA ASP A 65 -16.16 10.23 -12.59
C ASP A 65 -17.16 10.25 -11.42
N TYR A 66 -16.75 10.92 -10.33
CA TYR A 66 -17.56 11.16 -9.16
C TYR A 66 -17.79 12.67 -8.93
N THR A 67 -17.70 13.49 -9.97
CA THR A 67 -17.83 14.97 -9.87
C THR A 67 -19.17 15.38 -9.27
N LYS A 68 -20.24 14.61 -9.52
CA LYS A 68 -21.56 14.82 -8.89
C LYS A 68 -21.55 14.72 -7.35
N TYR A 69 -20.50 14.14 -6.78
CA TYR A 69 -20.25 14.04 -5.33
C TYR A 69 -19.08 14.94 -4.87
N GLY A 70 -18.62 15.87 -5.71
CA GLY A 70 -17.48 16.75 -5.41
C GLY A 70 -16.11 16.08 -5.53
N ILE A 71 -16.02 14.91 -6.16
CA ILE A 71 -14.78 14.14 -6.31
C ILE A 71 -14.37 14.14 -7.79
N PRO A 72 -13.36 14.95 -8.19
CA PRO A 72 -12.93 14.99 -9.58
C PRO A 72 -12.20 13.70 -9.99
N PRO A 73 -12.37 13.22 -11.24
CA PRO A 73 -11.54 12.15 -11.76
C PRO A 73 -10.09 12.62 -11.96
N SER A 74 -9.15 11.67 -11.93
CA SER A 74 -7.77 11.90 -12.33
C SER A 74 -7.64 11.95 -13.85
N HIS A 75 -6.62 12.65 -14.33
CA HIS A 75 -6.30 12.75 -15.73
C HIS A 75 -5.91 11.37 -16.28
N PRO A 76 -6.46 10.92 -17.43
CA PRO A 76 -6.17 9.59 -17.95
C PRO A 76 -4.68 9.32 -18.18
N GLN A 77 -3.91 10.32 -18.62
CA GLN A 77 -2.47 10.17 -18.82
C GLN A 77 -1.69 9.87 -17.53
N THR A 78 -2.22 10.24 -16.35
CA THR A 78 -1.55 10.03 -15.05
C THR A 78 -2.11 8.82 -14.29
N VAL A 79 -2.73 7.85 -14.96
CA VAL A 79 -3.17 6.58 -14.34
C VAL A 79 -2.81 5.38 -15.21
N LYS A 80 -2.57 4.21 -14.61
CA LYS A 80 -2.22 2.97 -15.35
C LYS A 80 -3.43 2.22 -15.94
N GLY A 81 -4.63 2.45 -15.41
CA GLY A 81 -5.89 1.84 -15.88
C GLY A 81 -7.10 2.59 -15.31
N ARG A 82 -8.33 2.17 -15.67
CA ARG A 82 -9.55 2.89 -15.25
C ARG A 82 -9.67 3.02 -13.73
N ALA A 83 -9.51 1.88 -13.06
CA ALA A 83 -9.59 1.76 -11.61
C ALA A 83 -8.37 2.38 -10.89
N GLY A 84 -7.26 2.60 -11.60
CA GLY A 84 -6.02 3.10 -11.01
C GLY A 84 -5.23 2.05 -10.24
N SER A 85 -4.07 2.47 -9.73
CA SER A 85 -3.32 1.71 -8.72
C SER A 85 -3.77 2.15 -7.33
N PRO A 86 -4.06 1.23 -6.40
CA PRO A 86 -4.39 1.58 -5.01
C PRO A 86 -3.24 2.30 -4.27
N TYR A 87 -2.00 2.20 -4.78
CA TYR A 87 -0.81 2.82 -4.21
C TYR A 87 -0.57 4.25 -4.71
N ALA A 88 -1.29 4.70 -5.74
CA ALA A 88 -1.27 6.09 -6.20
C ALA A 88 -2.30 6.93 -5.40
N ILE A 89 -2.01 7.19 -4.12
CA ILE A 89 -2.93 7.90 -3.21
C ILE A 89 -3.23 9.31 -3.71
N SER A 90 -4.50 9.63 -3.95
CA SER A 90 -4.94 10.95 -4.41
C SER A 90 -5.50 11.83 -3.29
N ASP A 91 -5.88 11.22 -2.15
CA ASP A 91 -6.34 11.90 -0.95
C ASP A 91 -6.20 10.98 0.27
N TYR A 92 -5.33 11.34 1.23
CA TYR A 92 -5.14 10.54 2.45
C TYR A 92 -6.29 10.65 3.44
N TYR A 93 -7.15 11.66 3.35
CA TYR A 93 -8.22 11.88 4.31
C TYR A 93 -9.56 11.35 3.81
N ASP A 94 -9.54 10.59 2.71
CA ASP A 94 -10.73 10.11 2.03
C ASP A 94 -10.67 8.61 1.72
N ILE A 95 -11.84 8.00 1.67
CA ILE A 95 -12.03 6.62 1.24
C ILE A 95 -12.32 6.59 -0.25
N ASP A 96 -11.88 5.53 -0.90
CA ASP A 96 -12.16 5.34 -2.31
C ASP A 96 -13.68 5.22 -2.59
N PRO A 97 -14.27 6.09 -3.44
CA PRO A 97 -15.72 6.10 -3.69
C PRO A 97 -16.23 4.84 -4.41
N ASP A 98 -15.36 4.06 -5.06
CA ASP A 98 -15.76 2.80 -5.69
C ASP A 98 -16.16 1.76 -4.63
N LEU A 99 -15.62 1.87 -3.40
CA LEU A 99 -15.83 0.90 -2.33
C LEU A 99 -17.10 1.17 -1.52
N ALA A 100 -17.71 2.34 -1.69
CA ALA A 100 -18.95 2.70 -1.02
C ALA A 100 -20.17 2.26 -1.83
N VAL A 101 -21.25 1.92 -1.14
CA VAL A 101 -22.58 1.77 -1.74
C VAL A 101 -23.11 3.14 -2.14
N ASN A 102 -23.01 4.12 -1.24
CA ASN A 102 -23.27 5.53 -1.51
C ASN A 102 -21.97 6.33 -1.44
N PRO A 103 -21.44 6.86 -2.57
CA PRO A 103 -20.20 7.64 -2.57
C PRO A 103 -20.20 8.86 -1.63
N THR A 104 -21.36 9.46 -1.33
CA THR A 104 -21.44 10.55 -0.35
C THR A 104 -21.12 10.09 1.08
N ASP A 105 -21.45 8.84 1.41
CA ASP A 105 -21.31 8.27 2.76
C ASP A 105 -20.01 7.45 2.93
N ARG A 106 -19.10 7.43 1.96
CA ARG A 106 -17.91 6.54 1.93
C ARG A 106 -17.09 6.49 3.22
N LEU A 107 -16.82 7.62 3.87
CA LEU A 107 -16.10 7.64 5.14
C LEU A 107 -16.95 7.05 6.28
N LYS A 108 -18.26 7.30 6.28
CA LYS A 108 -19.20 6.70 7.23
C LYS A 108 -19.30 5.19 7.02
N GLU A 109 -19.41 4.73 5.77
CA GLU A 109 -19.44 3.30 5.45
C GLU A 109 -18.14 2.58 5.86
N PHE A 110 -16.99 3.24 5.73
CA PHE A 110 -15.73 2.71 6.25
C PHE A 110 -15.75 2.55 7.77
N LYS A 111 -16.18 3.57 8.52
CA LYS A 111 -16.32 3.47 9.98
C LYS A 111 -17.27 2.34 10.38
N GLN A 112 -18.37 2.19 9.67
CA GLN A 112 -19.30 1.07 9.90
C GLN A 112 -18.67 -0.29 9.61
N ALA A 113 -17.80 -0.40 8.60
CA ALA A 113 -17.04 -1.63 8.35
C ALA A 113 -16.06 -1.92 9.50
N VAL A 114 -15.34 -0.90 9.98
CA VAL A 114 -14.45 -1.01 11.16
C VAL A 114 -15.24 -1.47 12.39
N GLU A 115 -16.37 -0.82 12.69
CA GLU A 115 -17.26 -1.18 13.80
C GLU A 115 -17.77 -2.63 13.70
N ARG A 116 -18.13 -3.10 12.49
CA ARG A 116 -18.54 -4.50 12.26
C ARG A 116 -17.41 -5.50 12.50
N ILE A 117 -16.17 -5.15 12.14
CA ILE A 117 -14.99 -6.00 12.34
C ILE A 117 -14.67 -6.07 13.85
N HIS A 118 -14.68 -4.92 14.52
CA HIS A 118 -14.45 -4.82 15.96
C HIS A 118 -15.51 -5.52 16.80
N SER A 119 -16.79 -5.51 16.38
CA SER A 119 -17.86 -6.18 17.11
C SER A 119 -17.72 -7.71 17.17
N GLN A 120 -16.83 -8.27 16.35
CA GLN A 120 -16.45 -9.68 16.37
C GLN A 120 -15.03 -9.91 16.90
N ASP A 121 -14.44 -8.96 17.62
CA ASP A 121 -13.11 -9.04 18.23
C ASP A 121 -11.94 -9.20 17.23
N LEU A 122 -12.11 -8.73 15.99
CA LEU A 122 -11.02 -8.66 15.01
C LEU A 122 -10.51 -7.23 14.90
N GLY A 123 -9.22 -7.06 14.59
CA GLY A 123 -8.62 -5.75 14.29
C GLY A 123 -8.61 -5.40 12.80
N VAL A 124 -8.44 -4.12 12.48
CA VAL A 124 -8.37 -3.59 11.11
C VAL A 124 -6.99 -3.06 10.79
N ILE A 125 -6.41 -3.53 9.68
CA ILE A 125 -5.16 -3.00 9.13
C ILE A 125 -5.47 -2.34 7.79
N ILE A 126 -4.82 -1.21 7.50
CA ILE A 126 -4.86 -0.58 6.16
C ILE A 126 -3.44 -0.36 5.63
N ASP A 127 -3.32 -0.20 4.32
CA ASP A 127 -2.07 0.27 3.71
C ASP A 127 -1.82 1.75 4.04
N PHE A 128 -0.57 2.05 4.36
CA PHE A 128 -0.03 3.40 4.42
C PHE A 128 1.11 3.52 3.41
N VAL A 129 0.98 4.46 2.46
CA VAL A 129 1.97 4.71 1.41
C VAL A 129 2.74 5.98 1.74
N PRO A 130 3.89 5.93 2.44
CA PRO A 130 4.61 7.13 2.83
C PRO A 130 5.54 7.66 1.74
N ASN A 131 6.01 6.82 0.81
CA ASN A 131 7.07 7.18 -0.14
C ASN A 131 6.61 8.16 -1.22
N HIS A 132 5.36 8.06 -1.67
CA HIS A 132 4.84 8.82 -2.79
C HIS A 132 3.32 9.00 -2.71
N VAL A 133 2.81 9.90 -3.55
CA VAL A 133 1.38 10.13 -3.79
C VAL A 133 1.08 10.14 -5.28
N ALA A 134 -0.19 10.08 -5.66
CA ALA A 134 -0.62 10.37 -7.02
C ALA A 134 -0.11 11.72 -7.50
N ARG A 135 0.21 11.81 -8.80
CA ARG A 135 0.72 13.04 -9.41
C ARG A 135 -0.21 14.25 -9.26
N GLN A 136 -1.52 14.00 -9.24
CA GLN A 136 -2.58 15.00 -9.00
C GLN A 136 -3.16 14.92 -7.58
N TYR A 137 -2.35 14.60 -6.57
CA TYR A 137 -2.79 14.60 -5.17
C TYR A 137 -3.52 15.91 -4.82
N LYS A 138 -4.74 15.78 -4.32
CA LYS A 138 -5.55 16.89 -3.85
C LYS A 138 -6.60 16.36 -2.90
N SER A 139 -6.56 16.79 -1.64
CA SER A 139 -7.60 16.39 -0.70
C SER A 139 -8.87 17.22 -0.86
N VAL A 140 -10.01 16.53 -0.88
CA VAL A 140 -11.36 17.13 -0.76
C VAL A 140 -12.01 16.80 0.59
N ALA A 141 -11.37 15.94 1.40
CA ALA A 141 -11.88 15.49 2.68
C ALA A 141 -11.09 16.02 3.89
N LYS A 142 -9.93 16.64 3.68
CA LYS A 142 -9.16 17.31 4.74
C LYS A 142 -9.93 18.47 5.35
N THR A 143 -9.53 18.86 6.55
CA THR A 143 -9.99 20.11 7.18
C THR A 143 -9.32 21.33 6.54
N ASP A 144 -9.97 22.49 6.59
CA ASP A 144 -9.45 23.75 6.01
C ASP A 144 -8.12 24.22 6.61
N GLN A 145 -7.80 23.75 7.82
CA GLN A 145 -6.55 24.06 8.51
C GLN A 145 -5.36 23.30 7.91
N LEU A 146 -5.60 22.17 7.25
CA LEU A 146 -4.56 21.35 6.66
C LEU A 146 -4.23 21.82 5.25
N LYS A 147 -2.94 21.81 4.92
CA LYS A 147 -2.41 22.14 3.60
C LYS A 147 -2.13 20.86 2.82
N ASP A 148 -2.43 20.84 1.53
CA ASP A 148 -2.07 19.69 0.68
C ASP A 148 -0.56 19.58 0.51
N PHE A 149 -0.07 18.40 0.12
CA PHE A 149 1.32 18.28 -0.31
C PHE A 149 1.58 19.18 -1.52
N GLY A 150 2.65 19.96 -1.48
CA GLY A 150 3.01 20.87 -2.57
C GLY A 150 2.23 22.19 -2.62
N GLU A 151 1.30 22.43 -1.69
CA GLU A 151 0.51 23.67 -1.65
C GLU A 151 1.39 24.89 -1.31
N THR A 152 2.42 24.68 -0.48
CA THR A 152 3.33 25.72 0.02
C THR A 152 4.78 25.54 -0.43
N ASP A 153 5.03 24.64 -1.38
CA ASP A 153 6.37 24.35 -1.88
C ASP A 153 6.92 25.52 -2.70
N ASP A 154 8.20 25.82 -2.53
CA ASP A 154 8.95 26.66 -3.46
C ASP A 154 9.41 25.81 -4.65
N LYS A 155 8.66 25.90 -5.75
CA LYS A 155 8.89 25.10 -6.96
C LYS A 155 10.10 25.56 -7.78
N SER A 156 10.74 26.67 -7.41
CA SER A 156 11.98 27.13 -8.05
C SER A 156 13.21 26.35 -7.55
N LEU A 157 13.07 25.64 -6.42
CA LEU A 157 14.14 24.86 -5.81
C LEU A 157 14.01 23.38 -6.21
N VAL A 158 15.14 22.77 -6.59
CA VAL A 158 15.22 21.32 -6.80
C VAL A 158 14.92 20.58 -5.49
N PHE A 159 15.46 21.09 -4.38
CA PHE A 159 15.33 20.53 -3.05
C PHE A 159 15.20 21.64 -2.00
N SER A 160 14.30 21.41 -1.04
CA SER A 160 14.23 22.13 0.23
C SER A 160 13.62 21.17 1.26
N PRO A 161 14.12 21.09 2.50
CA PRO A 161 13.50 20.26 3.54
C PRO A 161 12.07 20.72 3.90
N GLN A 162 11.69 21.94 3.49
CA GLN A 162 10.35 22.46 3.68
C GLN A 162 9.41 22.25 2.49
N ASN A 163 9.94 21.78 1.35
CA ASN A 163 9.10 21.30 0.24
C ASN A 163 8.63 19.87 0.52
N ASN A 164 7.43 19.53 0.06
CA ASN A 164 6.91 18.17 0.08
C ASN A 164 7.33 17.35 -1.14
N PHE A 165 7.69 17.98 -2.24
CA PHE A 165 8.15 17.31 -3.46
C PHE A 165 9.55 17.77 -3.88
N TYR A 166 10.18 16.95 -4.71
CA TYR A 166 11.36 17.33 -5.47
C TYR A 166 10.94 17.82 -6.85
N TYR A 167 11.51 18.93 -7.29
CA TYR A 167 11.16 19.57 -8.56
C TYR A 167 12.34 19.54 -9.54
N LEU A 168 12.02 19.63 -10.82
CA LEU A 168 12.96 19.87 -11.90
C LEU A 168 12.66 21.26 -12.47
N PRO A 169 13.24 22.34 -11.90
CA PRO A 169 13.04 23.70 -12.39
C PRO A 169 13.32 23.80 -13.89
N ASP A 170 12.54 24.65 -14.57
CA ASP A 170 12.63 24.90 -16.01
C ASP A 170 12.40 23.70 -16.93
N GLN A 171 11.98 22.55 -16.39
CA GLN A 171 11.65 21.36 -17.17
C GLN A 171 10.15 21.05 -17.11
N LYS A 172 9.50 20.95 -18.27
CA LYS A 172 8.11 20.50 -18.40
C LYS A 172 8.04 18.98 -18.47
N LEU A 173 7.12 18.39 -17.72
CA LEU A 173 6.89 16.95 -17.75
C LEU A 173 6.41 16.50 -19.14
N THR A 174 7.02 15.43 -19.65
CA THR A 174 6.59 14.69 -20.83
C THR A 174 6.32 13.26 -20.42
N LEU A 175 5.04 12.90 -20.33
CA LEU A 175 4.62 11.55 -19.94
C LEU A 175 4.89 10.54 -21.06
N PRO A 176 5.19 9.27 -20.71
CA PRO A 176 5.38 8.21 -21.69
C PRO A 176 4.08 7.93 -22.45
N GLU A 177 4.19 7.64 -23.74
CA GLU A 177 3.06 7.17 -24.55
C GLU A 177 2.63 5.77 -24.12
N LYS A 178 1.32 5.51 -24.15
CA LYS A 178 0.73 4.22 -23.79
C LYS A 178 0.03 3.63 -25.01
N ALA A 179 0.72 2.74 -25.70
CA ALA A 179 0.14 2.03 -26.84
C ALA A 179 -1.16 1.31 -26.40
N GLY A 180 -2.24 1.50 -27.15
CA GLY A 180 -3.53 0.84 -26.88
C GLY A 180 -4.31 1.37 -25.66
N PHE A 181 -3.91 2.50 -25.09
CA PHE A 181 -4.63 3.09 -23.95
C PHE A 181 -5.94 3.77 -24.41
N PRO A 182 -7.12 3.28 -24.00
CA PRO A 182 -8.38 3.61 -24.68
C PRO A 182 -9.03 4.92 -24.21
N PHE A 183 -8.40 5.66 -23.29
CA PHE A 183 -9.02 6.86 -22.72
C PHE A 183 -8.65 8.10 -23.52
N THR A 184 -9.68 8.83 -23.91
CA THR A 184 -9.56 10.15 -24.51
C THR A 184 -9.50 11.22 -23.43
N TYR A 185 -8.86 12.34 -23.75
CA TYR A 185 -8.78 13.52 -22.90
C TYR A 185 -8.88 14.77 -23.77
N GLN A 186 -9.51 15.82 -23.27
CA GLN A 186 -9.73 17.04 -24.05
C GLN A 186 -8.46 17.86 -24.23
N LYS A 187 -7.61 17.88 -23.21
CA LYS A 187 -6.32 18.59 -23.19
C LYS A 187 -5.27 17.67 -22.61
N PRO A 188 -4.01 17.71 -23.11
CA PRO A 188 -2.92 16.98 -22.48
C PRO A 188 -2.74 17.39 -21.02
N TYR A 189 -2.27 16.45 -20.21
CA TYR A 189 -1.82 16.75 -18.85
C TYR A 189 -0.62 17.68 -18.90
N GLU A 190 -0.66 18.75 -18.09
CA GLU A 190 0.43 19.70 -17.99
C GLU A 190 0.96 19.76 -16.56
N GLU A 191 2.27 19.63 -16.43
CA GLU A 191 3.00 19.82 -15.18
C GLU A 191 4.31 20.54 -15.49
N ASN A 192 4.47 21.74 -14.92
CA ASN A 192 5.67 22.56 -15.03
C ASN A 192 5.83 23.37 -13.73
N PRO A 193 6.95 23.24 -13.00
CA PRO A 193 8.05 22.30 -13.23
C PRO A 193 7.63 20.84 -13.02
N ALA A 194 8.31 19.93 -13.71
CA ALA A 194 8.15 18.50 -13.54
C ALA A 194 8.56 18.07 -12.11
N LYS A 195 7.91 17.04 -11.58
CA LYS A 195 8.23 16.44 -10.29
C LYS A 195 8.79 15.03 -10.45
N ILE A 196 9.76 14.69 -9.61
CA ILE A 196 10.41 13.36 -9.54
C ILE A 196 9.39 12.27 -9.25
N THR A 197 9.47 11.14 -9.96
CA THR A 197 8.55 10.00 -9.78
C THR A 197 8.79 9.26 -8.46
N GLY A 198 7.80 8.51 -7.97
CA GLY A 198 7.93 7.80 -6.70
C GLY A 198 9.05 6.74 -6.64
N ASN A 199 9.51 6.23 -7.79
CA ASN A 199 10.65 5.32 -7.92
C ASN A 199 11.99 6.04 -8.15
N ASP A 200 12.11 7.31 -7.77
CA ASP A 200 13.33 8.10 -7.84
C ASP A 200 13.84 8.32 -9.29
N CYS A 201 12.95 8.45 -10.28
CA CYS A 201 13.34 8.87 -11.63
C CYS A 201 13.52 10.40 -11.68
N PHE A 202 14.78 10.85 -11.65
CA PHE A 202 15.17 12.25 -11.73
C PHE A 202 15.18 12.77 -13.18
N SER A 203 14.06 12.63 -13.87
CA SER A 203 13.88 13.06 -15.26
C SER A 203 12.49 13.63 -15.50
N ALA A 204 12.39 14.66 -16.35
CA ALA A 204 11.12 15.19 -16.82
C ALA A 204 10.48 14.31 -17.92
N THR A 205 11.15 13.22 -18.32
CA THR A 205 10.71 12.26 -19.35
C THR A 205 10.73 10.83 -18.80
N PRO A 206 9.90 10.49 -17.79
CA PRO A 206 9.91 9.15 -17.22
C PRO A 206 9.49 8.10 -18.25
N ALA A 207 10.07 6.90 -18.15
CA ALA A 207 9.74 5.76 -18.98
C ALA A 207 8.37 5.16 -18.60
N ILE A 208 7.81 4.33 -19.48
CA ILE A 208 6.55 3.61 -19.19
C ILE A 208 6.64 2.66 -17.99
N THR A 209 7.86 2.22 -17.67
CA THR A 209 8.19 1.37 -16.52
C THR A 209 8.43 2.16 -15.23
N ASP A 210 8.62 3.47 -15.32
CA ASP A 210 8.70 4.32 -14.13
C ASP A 210 7.32 4.48 -13.50
N TRP A 211 7.31 4.90 -12.23
CA TRP A 211 6.07 5.24 -11.52
C TRP A 211 5.61 6.64 -11.92
N TYR A 212 5.41 6.86 -13.23
CA TYR A 212 5.06 8.15 -13.81
C TYR A 212 3.74 8.71 -13.26
N GLU A 213 2.84 7.85 -12.76
CA GLU A 213 1.58 8.23 -12.13
C GLU A 213 1.73 8.73 -10.69
N THR A 214 2.89 8.54 -10.07
CA THR A 214 3.18 8.97 -8.71
C THR A 214 4.30 10.00 -8.64
N VAL A 215 4.40 10.67 -7.49
CA VAL A 215 5.39 11.71 -7.21
C VAL A 215 6.04 11.43 -5.86
N LYS A 216 7.38 11.48 -5.84
CA LYS A 216 8.21 11.25 -4.65
C LYS A 216 7.98 12.31 -3.59
N LEU A 217 7.73 11.87 -2.37
CA LEU A 217 7.66 12.75 -1.20
C LEU A 217 9.06 13.02 -0.64
N ASN A 218 9.28 14.27 -0.27
CA ASN A 218 10.53 14.77 0.28
C ASN A 218 10.51 14.72 1.81
N TYR A 219 11.33 13.84 2.38
CA TYR A 219 11.51 13.67 3.83
C TYR A 219 12.75 14.39 4.36
N GLY A 220 13.24 15.43 3.68
CA GLY A 220 14.48 16.13 4.01
C GLY A 220 15.74 15.41 3.53
N LYS A 221 15.63 14.46 2.59
CA LYS A 221 16.76 13.74 2.02
C LYS A 221 17.27 14.46 0.77
N ASP A 222 18.46 15.04 0.87
CA ASP A 222 19.13 15.63 -0.28
C ASP A 222 19.86 14.53 -1.06
N PHE A 223 19.38 14.23 -2.27
CA PHE A 223 19.97 13.20 -3.12
C PHE A 223 21.25 13.65 -3.81
N GLU A 224 21.44 14.95 -4.03
CA GLU A 224 22.64 15.51 -4.67
C GLU A 224 23.80 15.55 -3.67
N ASN A 225 23.52 16.01 -2.44
CA ASN A 225 24.53 16.11 -1.38
C ASN A 225 24.63 14.86 -0.50
N HIS A 226 23.80 13.85 -0.74
CA HIS A 226 23.70 12.62 0.05
C HIS A 226 23.51 12.87 1.56
N SER A 227 22.72 13.89 1.92
CA SER A 227 22.51 14.30 3.31
C SER A 227 21.06 14.13 3.77
N GLN A 228 20.85 13.95 5.07
CA GLN A 228 19.52 13.91 5.69
C GLN A 228 19.35 15.09 6.64
N THR A 229 18.41 15.99 6.32
CA THR A 229 17.99 17.07 7.21
C THR A 229 16.95 16.54 8.18
N THR A 230 17.21 16.69 9.48
CA THR A 230 16.23 16.46 10.54
C THR A 230 15.87 17.73 11.28
N GLU A 231 16.65 18.81 11.14
CA GLU A 231 16.39 20.11 11.76
C GLU A 231 16.64 21.25 10.74
N PRO A 232 15.67 22.16 10.52
CA PRO A 232 14.30 22.09 11.04
C PRO A 232 13.57 20.84 10.55
N ILE A 233 12.63 20.34 11.36
CA ILE A 233 11.80 19.17 11.00
C ILE A 233 11.21 19.36 9.58
N PRO A 234 11.45 18.41 8.65
CA PRO A 234 10.91 18.51 7.31
C PRO A 234 9.38 18.57 7.31
N ASN A 235 8.80 19.41 6.44
CA ASN A 235 7.36 19.68 6.44
C ASN A 235 6.51 18.39 6.27
N THR A 236 7.00 17.47 5.43
CA THR A 236 6.36 16.18 5.16
C THR A 236 6.21 15.32 6.42
N TRP A 237 7.15 15.40 7.37
CA TRP A 237 7.10 14.59 8.60
C TRP A 237 5.86 14.90 9.42
N THR A 238 5.57 16.19 9.60
CA THR A 238 4.37 16.66 10.31
C THR A 238 3.10 16.23 9.59
N LYS A 239 3.02 16.37 8.26
CA LYS A 239 1.84 15.93 7.49
C LYS A 239 1.59 14.43 7.62
N MET A 240 2.64 13.62 7.59
CA MET A 240 2.52 12.17 7.76
C MET A 240 2.10 11.76 9.17
N PHE A 241 2.57 12.48 10.19
CA PHE A 241 2.05 12.30 11.55
C PHE A 241 0.54 12.56 11.62
N GLU A 242 0.06 13.67 11.04
CA GLU A 242 -1.39 14.00 11.02
C GLU A 242 -2.22 12.95 10.26
N ILE A 243 -1.67 12.36 9.20
CA ILE A 243 -2.35 11.29 8.43
C ILE A 243 -2.47 10.01 9.28
N LEU A 244 -1.37 9.59 9.93
CA LEU A 244 -1.37 8.42 10.80
C LEU A 244 -2.32 8.62 11.99
N ASP A 245 -2.29 9.80 12.61
CA ASP A 245 -3.18 10.17 13.71
C ASP A 245 -4.66 10.15 13.29
N PHE A 246 -4.96 10.71 12.11
CA PHE A 246 -6.31 10.71 11.57
C PHE A 246 -6.87 9.30 11.46
N TRP A 247 -6.16 8.37 10.80
CA TRP A 247 -6.67 7.01 10.60
C TRP A 247 -6.70 6.18 11.88
N ALA A 248 -5.70 6.32 12.76
CA ALA A 248 -5.73 5.70 14.07
C ALA A 248 -6.96 6.17 14.89
N SER A 249 -7.31 7.46 14.80
CA SER A 249 -8.54 7.99 15.42
C SER A 249 -9.85 7.48 14.79
N GLN A 250 -9.80 6.92 13.57
CA GLN A 250 -10.96 6.27 12.93
C GLN A 250 -11.12 4.79 13.30
N GLY A 251 -10.28 4.26 14.21
CA GLY A 251 -10.36 2.87 14.67
C GLY A 251 -9.50 1.90 13.85
N VAL A 252 -8.54 2.40 13.05
CA VAL A 252 -7.52 1.53 12.45
C VAL A 252 -6.58 1.02 13.55
N ASP A 253 -6.38 -0.30 13.61
CA ASP A 253 -5.55 -0.98 14.61
C ASP A 253 -4.12 -1.25 14.14
N GLY A 254 -3.86 -1.12 12.85
CA GLY A 254 -2.50 -1.17 12.33
C GLY A 254 -2.33 -0.66 10.90
N PHE A 255 -1.07 -0.43 10.56
CA PHE A 255 -0.64 0.02 9.24
C PHE A 255 0.36 -0.96 8.65
N ARG A 256 0.06 -1.49 7.46
CA ARG A 256 1.11 -2.03 6.58
C ARG A 256 1.71 -0.87 5.81
N VAL A 257 3.01 -0.67 5.96
CA VAL A 257 3.73 0.47 5.41
C VAL A 257 4.41 0.06 4.11
N ASP A 258 3.89 0.58 3.01
CA ASP A 258 4.41 0.36 1.65
C ASP A 258 5.80 1.00 1.47
N MET A 259 6.72 0.27 0.84
CA MET A 259 8.06 0.74 0.49
C MET A 259 8.76 1.46 1.66
N ALA A 260 8.67 0.91 2.86
CA ALA A 260 9.09 1.57 4.10
C ALA A 260 10.59 1.95 4.07
N ALA A 261 11.41 1.13 3.39
CA ALA A 261 12.84 1.35 3.19
C ALA A 261 13.18 2.56 2.28
N MET A 262 12.23 3.01 1.46
CA MET A 262 12.41 4.22 0.62
C MET A 262 12.22 5.52 1.41
N VAL A 263 11.82 5.42 2.70
CA VAL A 263 11.64 6.53 3.61
C VAL A 263 12.75 6.51 4.68
N PRO A 264 13.38 7.65 5.01
CA PRO A 264 14.51 7.68 5.94
C PRO A 264 14.17 7.12 7.33
N ILE A 265 15.08 6.31 7.89
CA ILE A 265 14.92 5.76 9.24
C ILE A 265 14.72 6.84 10.31
N ALA A 266 15.35 8.00 10.12
CA ALA A 266 15.21 9.16 11.02
C ALA A 266 13.74 9.62 11.16
N PHE A 267 12.94 9.55 10.08
CA PHE A 267 11.51 9.85 10.15
C PHE A 267 10.78 8.80 10.99
N TRP A 268 11.06 7.51 10.78
CA TRP A 268 10.44 6.42 11.51
C TRP A 268 10.72 6.51 13.02
N SER A 269 11.98 6.71 13.40
CA SER A 269 12.39 6.92 14.79
C SER A 269 11.74 8.16 15.42
N TRP A 270 11.36 9.16 14.61
CA TRP A 270 10.67 10.36 15.08
C TRP A 270 9.15 10.17 15.21
N VAL A 271 8.51 9.52 14.24
CA VAL A 271 7.04 9.45 14.14
C VAL A 271 6.44 8.32 14.96
N LEU A 272 7.04 7.11 14.93
CA LEU A 272 6.43 5.92 15.52
C LEU A 272 6.26 6.05 17.04
N PRO A 273 7.25 6.56 17.82
CA PRO A 273 7.05 6.78 19.25
C PRO A 273 5.94 7.78 19.55
N LYS A 274 5.73 8.81 18.70
CA LYS A 274 4.69 9.83 18.91
C LYS A 274 3.30 9.26 18.68
N VAL A 275 3.11 8.51 17.59
CA VAL A 275 1.83 7.89 17.28
C VAL A 275 1.51 6.81 18.33
N LYS A 276 2.47 5.95 18.68
CA LYS A 276 2.29 4.92 19.71
C LYS A 276 2.05 5.49 21.11
N ALA A 277 2.57 6.68 21.44
CA ALA A 277 2.22 7.35 22.69
C ALA A 277 0.73 7.70 22.78
N ARG A 278 0.07 8.00 21.65
CA ARG A 278 -1.39 8.25 21.58
C ARG A 278 -2.20 6.98 21.40
N TYR A 279 -1.66 6.00 20.67
CA TYR A 279 -2.30 4.73 20.35
C TYR A 279 -1.39 3.54 20.69
N PRO A 280 -1.27 3.15 21.97
CA PRO A 280 -0.28 2.15 22.41
C PRO A 280 -0.46 0.74 21.86
N LYS A 281 -1.64 0.43 21.32
CA LYS A 281 -1.96 -0.87 20.71
C LYS A 281 -1.76 -0.91 19.20
N LEU A 282 -1.47 0.24 18.58
CA LEU A 282 -1.35 0.38 17.14
C LEU A 282 -0.13 -0.38 16.62
N ILE A 283 -0.33 -1.20 15.60
CA ILE A 283 0.69 -2.08 15.03
C ILE A 283 1.23 -1.47 13.72
N PHE A 284 2.54 -1.52 13.52
CA PHE A 284 3.20 -1.15 12.27
C PHE A 284 3.94 -2.34 11.67
N ILE A 285 3.67 -2.61 10.39
CA ILE A 285 4.28 -3.69 9.60
C ILE A 285 5.04 -3.06 8.43
N ALA A 286 6.36 -3.16 8.42
CA ALA A 286 7.19 -2.60 7.34
C ALA A 286 7.28 -3.56 6.15
N GLU A 287 6.95 -3.08 4.95
CA GLU A 287 7.45 -3.69 3.73
C GLU A 287 8.90 -3.25 3.50
N ILE A 288 9.83 -4.19 3.71
CA ILE A 288 11.27 -3.97 3.56
C ILE A 288 11.94 -5.21 2.99
N TYR A 289 12.83 -5.01 2.02
CA TYR A 289 13.52 -6.09 1.31
C TYR A 289 15.02 -6.11 1.61
N GLU A 290 15.54 -5.06 2.23
CA GLU A 290 16.93 -4.90 2.62
C GLU A 290 17.16 -5.53 4.00
N SER A 291 17.47 -6.83 4.03
CA SER A 291 17.69 -7.57 5.29
C SER A 291 18.72 -6.94 6.24
N ALA A 292 19.71 -6.22 5.71
CA ALA A 292 20.70 -5.49 6.52
C ALA A 292 20.10 -4.37 7.37
N LEU A 293 18.92 -3.86 7.02
CA LEU A 293 18.23 -2.76 7.72
C LEU A 293 17.16 -3.26 8.71
N TYR A 294 16.93 -4.57 8.81
CA TYR A 294 15.83 -5.11 9.63
C TYR A 294 15.92 -4.69 11.09
N GLN A 295 17.11 -4.75 11.70
CA GLN A 295 17.30 -4.34 13.09
C GLN A 295 16.99 -2.84 13.27
N ASP A 296 17.46 -1.99 12.36
CA ASP A 296 17.22 -0.53 12.43
C ASP A 296 15.73 -0.20 12.42
N PHE A 297 14.92 -0.91 11.61
CA PHE A 297 13.47 -0.72 11.57
C PHE A 297 12.78 -1.19 12.84
N ILE A 298 13.22 -2.30 13.44
CA ILE A 298 12.71 -2.73 14.75
C ILE A 298 13.08 -1.71 15.83
N ASP A 299 14.31 -1.21 15.84
CA ASP A 299 14.78 -0.21 16.79
C ASP A 299 14.07 1.14 16.62
N ALA A 300 13.67 1.50 15.40
CA ALA A 300 12.84 2.67 15.11
C ALA A 300 11.40 2.53 15.63
N GLY A 301 10.94 1.31 15.93
CA GLY A 301 9.67 1.04 16.58
C GLY A 301 8.64 0.30 15.72
N PHE A 302 9.02 -0.28 14.58
CA PHE A 302 8.14 -1.21 13.85
C PHE A 302 7.92 -2.49 14.67
N ASP A 303 6.71 -3.06 14.59
CA ASP A 303 6.38 -4.29 15.31
C ASP A 303 6.76 -5.53 14.48
N TYR A 304 6.56 -5.44 13.16
CA TYR A 304 6.83 -6.55 12.24
C TYR A 304 7.42 -6.08 10.89
N LEU A 305 8.09 -6.99 10.20
CA LEU A 305 8.74 -6.81 8.90
C LEU A 305 8.29 -7.88 7.90
N TYR A 306 8.19 -7.54 6.62
CA TYR A 306 7.89 -8.50 5.56
C TYR A 306 8.97 -9.57 5.39
N ASP A 307 8.58 -10.85 5.42
CA ASP A 307 9.50 -11.99 5.20
C ASP A 307 9.58 -12.41 3.71
N LYS A 308 9.77 -11.43 2.81
CA LYS A 308 9.81 -11.66 1.37
C LYS A 308 11.15 -12.23 0.90
N VAL A 309 12.24 -11.50 1.13
CA VAL A 309 13.58 -11.92 0.67
C VAL A 309 14.17 -13.06 1.49
N GLY A 310 13.60 -13.34 2.66
CA GLY A 310 13.96 -14.44 3.52
C GLY A 310 13.19 -15.71 3.19
N LEU A 311 12.24 -16.07 4.06
CA LEU A 311 11.58 -17.36 4.03
C LEU A 311 10.74 -17.55 2.76
N TYR A 312 10.01 -16.53 2.29
CA TYR A 312 9.20 -16.63 1.07
C TYR A 312 10.05 -17.06 -0.13
N ASN A 313 11.10 -16.29 -0.47
CA ASN A 313 11.95 -16.59 -1.63
C ASN A 313 12.60 -17.96 -1.48
N ARG A 314 12.97 -18.34 -0.26
CA ARG A 314 13.58 -19.64 0.00
C ARG A 314 12.61 -20.80 -0.24
N LEU A 315 11.35 -20.66 0.16
CA LEU A 315 10.31 -21.65 -0.07
C LEU A 315 9.94 -21.72 -1.55
N GLU A 316 9.91 -20.58 -2.24
CA GLU A 316 9.76 -20.51 -3.69
C GLU A 316 10.87 -21.30 -4.41
N ASP A 317 12.14 -21.07 -4.05
CA ASP A 317 13.30 -21.79 -4.61
C ASP A 317 13.16 -23.32 -4.45
N VAL A 318 12.70 -23.77 -3.27
CA VAL A 318 12.48 -25.20 -3.00
C VAL A 318 11.35 -25.76 -3.88
N LEU A 319 10.24 -25.04 -3.98
CA LEU A 319 9.06 -25.48 -4.72
C LEU A 319 9.26 -25.45 -6.24
N ARG A 320 9.89 -24.40 -6.78
CA ARG A 320 9.96 -24.13 -8.24
C ARG A 320 11.30 -24.49 -8.85
N HIS A 321 12.38 -24.42 -8.07
CA HIS A 321 13.75 -24.51 -8.58
C HIS A 321 14.51 -25.72 -8.04
N GLY A 322 13.87 -26.56 -7.22
CA GLY A 322 14.45 -27.81 -6.72
C GLY A 322 15.60 -27.60 -5.74
N HIS A 323 15.65 -26.44 -5.08
CA HIS A 323 16.65 -26.19 -4.04
C HIS A 323 16.48 -27.15 -2.85
N PRO A 324 17.56 -27.58 -2.18
CA PRO A 324 17.47 -28.46 -1.02
C PRO A 324 16.72 -27.79 0.14
N ALA A 325 15.81 -28.51 0.81
CA ALA A 325 15.05 -28.00 1.94
C ALA A 325 15.92 -27.55 3.14
N GLU A 326 17.16 -28.04 3.25
CA GLU A 326 18.13 -27.60 4.26
C GLU A 326 18.39 -26.08 4.21
N SER A 327 18.26 -25.47 3.03
CA SER A 327 18.45 -24.03 2.82
C SER A 327 17.45 -23.16 3.60
N VAL A 328 16.30 -23.70 4.02
CA VAL A 328 15.36 -23.04 4.93
C VAL A 328 16.01 -22.75 6.29
N SER A 329 16.78 -23.70 6.82
CA SER A 329 17.45 -23.54 8.12
C SER A 329 18.53 -22.47 8.08
N ILE A 330 19.17 -22.26 6.93
CA ILE A 330 20.14 -21.17 6.73
C ILE A 330 19.42 -19.83 6.81
N CYS A 331 18.31 -19.68 6.07
CA CYS A 331 17.50 -18.47 6.07
C CYS A 331 17.04 -18.07 7.47
N TRP A 332 16.53 -19.03 8.25
CA TRP A 332 16.11 -18.78 9.62
C TRP A 332 17.26 -18.28 10.50
N LYS A 333 18.44 -18.92 10.45
CA LYS A 333 19.61 -18.50 11.25
C LYS A 333 20.06 -17.07 10.92
N MET A 334 19.88 -16.62 9.68
CA MET A 334 20.23 -15.26 9.25
C MET A 334 19.35 -14.18 9.88
N LEU A 335 18.14 -14.51 10.35
CA LEU A 335 17.27 -13.54 11.03
C LEU A 335 17.82 -13.13 12.41
N ASN A 336 18.80 -13.86 12.96
CA ASN A 336 19.50 -13.49 14.20
C ASN A 336 18.58 -13.09 15.36
N GLY A 337 17.49 -13.84 15.57
CA GLY A 337 16.50 -13.59 16.64
C GLY A 337 15.32 -12.70 16.26
N LEU A 338 15.22 -12.25 15.01
CA LEU A 338 14.08 -11.45 14.51
C LEU A 338 12.90 -12.31 14.04
N ASP A 339 12.92 -13.64 14.23
CA ASP A 339 11.91 -14.54 13.67
C ASP A 339 10.48 -14.32 14.17
N GLU A 340 10.32 -13.77 15.38
CA GLU A 340 9.03 -13.34 15.95
C GLU A 340 8.54 -11.99 15.41
N LYS A 341 9.43 -11.22 14.78
CA LYS A 341 9.14 -9.93 14.15
C LYS A 341 8.81 -10.06 12.67
N MET A 342 8.82 -11.28 12.11
CA MET A 342 8.54 -11.47 10.69
C MET A 342 7.04 -11.70 10.43
N LEU A 343 6.52 -11.02 9.42
CA LEU A 343 5.25 -11.34 8.77
C LEU A 343 5.51 -12.31 7.62
N ARG A 344 5.09 -13.56 7.81
CA ARG A 344 5.22 -14.63 6.84
C ARG A 344 3.97 -14.75 5.98
N PHE A 345 4.17 -15.11 4.73
CA PHE A 345 3.12 -15.38 3.77
C PHE A 345 3.67 -16.27 2.66
N MET A 346 2.78 -16.84 1.86
CA MET A 346 3.12 -17.47 0.58
C MET A 346 2.35 -16.86 -0.60
N GLU A 347 1.40 -15.97 -0.32
CA GLU A 347 0.71 -15.14 -1.31
C GLU A 347 0.46 -13.75 -0.73
N ASN A 348 0.45 -12.75 -1.62
CA ASN A 348 -0.06 -11.41 -1.39
C ASN A 348 -0.54 -10.87 -2.76
N HIS A 349 -0.86 -9.59 -2.84
CA HIS A 349 -1.35 -8.96 -4.08
C HIS A 349 -0.29 -8.73 -5.17
N ASP A 350 1.01 -8.83 -4.88
CA ASP A 350 2.12 -8.64 -5.82
C ASP A 350 2.70 -9.97 -6.33
N GLU A 351 2.53 -11.05 -5.58
CA GLU A 351 3.09 -12.36 -5.92
C GLU A 351 2.16 -13.19 -6.81
N VAL A 352 2.76 -14.13 -7.57
CA VAL A 352 2.00 -15.11 -8.35
C VAL A 352 1.27 -16.06 -7.40
N ARG A 353 -0.02 -16.30 -7.66
CA ARG A 353 -0.83 -17.31 -6.93
C ARG A 353 -0.16 -18.67 -6.97
N LEU A 354 -0.16 -19.38 -5.85
CA LEU A 354 0.46 -20.70 -5.72
C LEU A 354 -0.18 -21.71 -6.68
N ALA A 355 -1.50 -21.64 -6.85
CA ALA A 355 -2.27 -22.49 -7.76
C ALA A 355 -2.04 -22.18 -9.26
N SER A 356 -1.42 -21.05 -9.60
CA SER A 356 -1.14 -20.69 -11.00
C SER A 356 -0.16 -21.66 -11.65
N ASP A 357 -0.36 -21.96 -12.93
CA ASP A 357 0.61 -22.68 -13.77
C ASP A 357 1.96 -21.94 -13.88
N LYS A 358 1.97 -20.63 -13.63
CA LYS A 358 3.20 -19.83 -13.55
C LYS A 358 3.97 -20.07 -12.24
N PHE A 359 3.38 -20.73 -11.26
CA PHE A 359 3.99 -21.10 -9.98
C PHE A 359 4.10 -22.64 -9.84
N VAL A 360 3.18 -23.33 -9.16
CA VAL A 360 3.19 -24.81 -9.03
C VAL A 360 1.98 -25.52 -9.66
N GLY A 361 1.02 -24.76 -10.20
CA GLY A 361 -0.17 -25.26 -10.94
C GLY A 361 -1.17 -26.05 -10.09
N ASP A 362 -0.95 -26.13 -8.78
CA ASP A 362 -1.79 -26.88 -7.84
C ASP A 362 -1.50 -26.41 -6.42
N ALA A 363 -2.50 -25.82 -5.76
CA ALA A 363 -2.39 -25.32 -4.39
C ALA A 363 -1.92 -26.40 -3.40
N PHE A 364 -2.29 -27.68 -3.61
CA PHE A 364 -1.90 -28.76 -2.70
C PHE A 364 -0.40 -29.03 -2.70
N LYS A 365 0.30 -28.77 -3.82
CA LYS A 365 1.77 -28.89 -3.88
C LYS A 365 2.48 -27.83 -3.04
N ALA A 366 1.84 -26.69 -2.80
CA ALA A 366 2.39 -25.61 -1.97
C ALA A 366 2.09 -25.80 -0.47
N LEU A 367 1.22 -26.75 -0.07
CA LEU A 367 0.87 -26.97 1.33
C LEU A 367 2.05 -27.15 2.27
N PRO A 368 3.14 -27.87 1.92
CA PRO A 368 4.31 -27.97 2.81
C PRO A 368 4.95 -26.61 3.10
N ALA A 369 5.07 -25.73 2.09
CA ALA A 369 5.62 -24.39 2.25
C ALA A 369 4.70 -23.50 3.08
N VAL A 370 3.39 -23.51 2.79
CA VAL A 370 2.37 -22.78 3.56
C VAL A 370 2.39 -23.24 5.02
N SER A 371 2.44 -24.55 5.26
CA SER A 371 2.49 -25.14 6.60
C SER A 371 3.74 -24.71 7.35
N LEU A 372 4.89 -24.66 6.68
CA LEU A 372 6.15 -24.23 7.29
C LEU A 372 6.09 -22.73 7.66
N SER A 373 5.62 -21.88 6.73
CA SER A 373 5.43 -20.45 6.98
C SER A 373 4.48 -20.17 8.14
N ALA A 374 3.44 -20.99 8.31
CA ALA A 374 2.44 -20.82 9.36
C ALA A 374 2.87 -21.39 10.73
N LEU A 375 3.67 -22.46 10.77
CA LEU A 375 3.88 -23.26 11.99
C LEU A 375 5.31 -23.24 12.54
N MET A 376 6.31 -22.88 11.75
CA MET A 376 7.72 -23.05 12.13
C MET A 376 8.16 -22.13 13.28
N HIS A 377 7.53 -20.95 13.43
CA HIS A 377 7.99 -19.89 14.32
C HIS A 377 6.82 -19.11 14.96
N ARG A 378 7.17 -18.13 15.80
CA ARG A 378 6.20 -17.29 16.55
C ARG A 378 5.82 -15.98 15.87
N GLY A 379 6.39 -15.71 14.69
CA GLY A 379 6.02 -14.52 13.90
C GLY A 379 4.60 -14.63 13.36
N LEU A 380 4.17 -13.58 12.67
CA LEU A 380 2.83 -13.52 12.11
C LEU A 380 2.73 -14.38 10.86
N PHE A 381 1.53 -14.88 10.61
CA PHE A 381 1.17 -15.48 9.33
C PHE A 381 0.02 -14.71 8.68
N MET A 382 0.14 -14.51 7.38
CA MET A 382 -0.87 -13.88 6.54
C MET A 382 -1.38 -14.83 5.48
N ILE A 383 -2.70 -14.86 5.33
CA ILE A 383 -3.41 -15.48 4.22
C ILE A 383 -3.90 -14.38 3.29
N TYR A 384 -3.72 -14.55 1.98
CA TYR A 384 -4.26 -13.65 0.98
C TYR A 384 -5.60 -14.17 0.44
N ASN A 385 -6.59 -13.30 0.33
CA ASN A 385 -7.94 -13.66 -0.13
C ASN A 385 -7.93 -14.53 -1.38
N GLY A 386 -8.55 -15.72 -1.30
CA GLY A 386 -8.61 -16.72 -2.37
C GLY A 386 -7.59 -17.85 -2.21
N GLN A 387 -6.51 -17.63 -1.44
CA GLN A 387 -5.50 -18.66 -1.18
C GLN A 387 -6.10 -19.89 -0.49
N GLU A 388 -7.05 -19.69 0.42
CA GLU A 388 -7.70 -20.73 1.21
C GLU A 388 -8.60 -21.66 0.39
N ILE A 389 -8.99 -21.24 -0.83
CA ILE A 389 -9.75 -22.04 -1.80
C ILE A 389 -8.90 -22.45 -3.01
N GLY A 390 -7.62 -22.10 -3.04
CA GLY A 390 -6.73 -22.40 -4.16
C GLY A 390 -7.03 -21.58 -5.42
N GLU A 391 -7.44 -20.32 -5.27
CA GLU A 391 -7.74 -19.42 -6.39
C GLU A 391 -6.56 -19.36 -7.38
N GLU A 392 -6.85 -19.64 -8.66
CA GLU A 392 -5.88 -19.54 -9.74
C GLU A 392 -5.78 -18.10 -10.24
N ALA A 393 -4.57 -17.65 -10.62
CA ALA A 393 -4.40 -16.43 -11.41
C ALA A 393 -3.44 -16.71 -12.56
N ASN A 394 -3.97 -16.69 -13.79
CA ASN A 394 -3.16 -16.90 -15.00
C ASN A 394 -2.59 -15.60 -15.59
N GLY A 395 -2.72 -14.49 -14.87
CA GLY A 395 -2.28 -13.15 -15.28
C GLY A 395 -3.44 -12.30 -15.75
#